data_AF-A0AAW0XNZ3-F1
#
_entry.id   AF-A0AAW0XNZ3-F1
#
_cell.length_a   1.000
_cell.length_b   1.000
_cell.length_c   1.000
_cell.angle_alpha   90.00
_cell.angle_beta   90.00
_cell.angle_gamma   90.00
#
_symmetry.space_group_name_H-M   'P 1'
#
loop_
_entity.id
_entity.type
_entity.pdbx_description
1 polymer ?
#
loop_
_entity_poly.entity_id
_entity_poly.type
_entity_poly.pdbx_seq_one_letter_code
_entity_poly.pdbx_strand_id
1 'polypeptide(L)'
;MSISSWILILLLPQPSQRRNTWRIASLLWKTWDGSGKTRYYVMASQKKETLAMSVENMVNAMTMELTFGCGDTPNIKCGIIGEIGCSWPLHDFERRAVQASGETQEFAGCPVMFHPGRYHGAPEEIFHIYTEAGGDPKKMVMGHLDRTFHTLDGLVEYASLGTYCEYDLFGIETSHYQLNTSVDMPSDAQRIERIKHLVDNGFEDKILIAHDIHTLHRLTMARWL
;
A
#
# COMPACT_ATOMS: atom_id res chain seq x y z
N MET A 1 -5.91 -15.20 -15.40
CA MET A 1 -4.59 -15.27 -14.75
C MET A 1 -3.82 -14.03 -15.15
N SER A 2 -3.79 -13.01 -14.29
CA SER A 2 -2.94 -11.82 -14.47
C SER A 2 -1.72 -11.99 -13.58
N ILE A 3 -0.54 -12.07 -14.17
CA ILE A 3 0.72 -12.01 -13.45
C ILE A 3 1.06 -10.52 -13.35
N SER A 4 0.73 -9.88 -12.23
CA SER A 4 1.21 -8.54 -11.92
C SER A 4 2.54 -8.64 -11.17
N SER A 5 3.58 -8.07 -11.76
CA SER A 5 4.86 -7.85 -11.11
C SER A 5 4.81 -6.47 -10.47
N TRP A 6 4.76 -6.41 -9.14
CA TRP A 6 4.68 -5.15 -8.40
C TRP A 6 6.11 -4.68 -8.10
N ILE A 7 6.46 -3.50 -8.60
CA ILE A 7 7.71 -2.83 -8.25
C ILE A 7 7.32 -1.60 -7.44
N LEU A 8 7.51 -1.67 -6.13
CA LEU A 8 7.46 -0.49 -5.28
C LEU A 8 8.83 0.17 -5.28
N ILE A 9 8.89 1.34 -5.92
CA ILE A 9 10.03 2.25 -5.86
C ILE A 9 9.71 3.19 -4.71
N LEU A 10 10.38 3.06 -3.57
CA LEU A 10 10.25 4.02 -2.47
C LEU A 10 11.28 5.13 -2.68
N LEU A 11 10.85 6.39 -2.75
CA LEU A 11 11.74 7.55 -2.69
C LEU A 11 11.73 8.08 -1.25
N LEU A 12 12.80 7.84 -0.49
CA LEU A 12 12.93 8.37 0.87
C LEU A 12 13.76 9.68 0.87
N PRO A 13 13.34 10.73 1.60
CA PRO A 13 14.17 11.91 1.82
C PRO A 13 15.38 11.59 2.72
N GLN A 14 16.46 12.37 2.59
CA GLN A 14 17.65 12.26 3.44
C GLN A 14 17.74 13.47 4.39
N PRO A 15 17.89 13.27 5.71
CA PRO A 15 17.94 14.37 6.69
C PRO A 15 19.17 15.28 6.62
N SER A 16 20.17 14.97 5.78
CA SER A 16 21.41 15.73 5.76
C SER A 16 22.09 15.71 4.40
N GLN A 17 21.74 16.65 3.54
CA GLN A 17 22.68 17.52 2.82
C GLN A 17 21.89 18.46 1.90
N ARG A 18 22.40 19.69 1.75
CA ARG A 18 21.89 20.70 0.82
C ARG A 18 22.03 20.19 -0.62
N ARG A 19 21.07 19.38 -1.09
CA ARG A 19 20.70 19.05 -2.47
C ARG A 19 19.62 17.96 -2.41
N ASN A 20 18.56 18.13 -3.19
CA ASN A 20 17.43 17.23 -3.36
C ASN A 20 17.88 15.84 -3.86
N THR A 21 18.42 15.00 -2.98
CA THR A 21 18.84 13.63 -3.32
C THR A 21 17.89 12.64 -2.66
N TRP A 22 16.96 12.13 -3.45
CA TRP A 22 16.05 11.04 -3.10
C TRP A 22 16.80 9.71 -3.20
N ARG A 23 16.67 8.84 -2.19
CA ARG A 23 17.14 7.45 -2.31
C ARG A 23 16.02 6.59 -2.88
N ILE A 24 16.31 5.86 -3.95
CA ILE A 24 15.50 4.75 -4.44
C ILE A 24 15.73 3.55 -3.52
N ALA A 25 14.73 3.17 -2.74
CA ALA A 25 14.64 1.83 -2.18
C ALA A 25 13.71 1.01 -3.09
N SER A 26 14.30 0.12 -3.89
CA SER A 26 13.52 -0.86 -4.65
C SER A 26 13.18 -2.04 -3.74
N LEU A 27 11.91 -2.22 -3.42
CA LEU A 27 11.43 -3.49 -2.86
C LEU A 27 11.12 -4.40 -4.06
N LEU A 28 12.00 -5.37 -4.30
CA LEU A 28 11.80 -6.36 -5.36
C LEU A 28 10.89 -7.47 -4.83
N TRP A 29 9.62 -7.48 -5.24
CA TRP A 29 8.82 -8.70 -5.21
C TRP A 29 9.20 -9.57 -6.40
N LYS A 30 9.81 -10.73 -6.11
CA LYS A 30 9.96 -11.76 -7.15
C LYS A 30 8.60 -12.44 -7.35
N THR A 31 8.17 -12.45 -8.60
CA THR A 31 7.03 -13.16 -9.21
C THR A 31 6.31 -14.16 -8.29
N TRP A 32 5.06 -13.82 -7.97
CA TRP A 32 4.18 -14.56 -7.08
C TRP A 32 3.29 -15.55 -7.87
N ASP A 33 3.20 -16.79 -7.39
CA ASP A 33 2.38 -17.88 -7.95
C ASP A 33 0.97 -17.98 -7.33
N GLY A 34 0.67 -17.16 -6.32
CA GLY A 34 -0.59 -17.23 -5.57
C GLY A 34 -0.43 -17.72 -4.13
N SER A 35 0.77 -18.15 -3.70
CA SER A 35 0.93 -18.97 -2.50
C SER A 35 1.29 -18.25 -1.20
N GLY A 36 1.92 -17.08 -1.24
CA GLY A 36 2.39 -16.49 0.00
C GLY A 36 1.26 -15.87 0.84
N LYS A 37 1.56 -15.66 2.11
CA LYS A 37 0.59 -15.38 3.17
C LYS A 37 0.91 -14.11 3.96
N THR A 38 1.97 -13.38 3.62
CA THR A 38 2.22 -12.00 4.13
C THR A 38 1.36 -10.93 3.50
N ARG A 39 0.35 -11.32 2.70
CA ARG A 39 -0.61 -10.41 2.10
C ARG A 39 -1.98 -11.05 2.01
N TYR A 40 -3.01 -10.28 2.32
CA TYR A 40 -4.40 -10.64 2.11
C TYR A 40 -5.06 -9.48 1.38
N TYR A 41 -5.27 -9.68 0.08
CA TYR A 41 -5.91 -8.69 -0.78
C TYR A 41 -7.44 -8.74 -0.67
N VAL A 42 -8.15 -7.87 -1.41
CA VAL A 42 -9.60 -7.68 -1.29
C VAL A 42 -10.40 -8.99 -1.37
N MET A 43 -11.53 -9.04 -0.66
CA MET A 43 -12.38 -10.24 -0.51
C MET A 43 -12.66 -10.94 -1.84
N ALA A 44 -12.99 -10.17 -2.89
CA ALA A 44 -13.33 -10.68 -4.22
C ALA A 44 -12.19 -11.45 -4.92
N SER A 45 -10.95 -11.32 -4.45
CA SER A 45 -9.77 -12.00 -4.99
C SER A 45 -9.41 -13.30 -4.25
N GLN A 46 -10.11 -13.61 -3.16
CA GLN A 46 -9.73 -14.68 -2.25
C GLN A 46 -10.49 -15.99 -2.49
N LYS A 47 -9.84 -17.11 -2.16
CA LYS A 47 -10.48 -18.43 -2.11
C LYS A 47 -11.26 -18.59 -0.80
N LYS A 48 -12.23 -19.51 -0.80
CA LYS A 48 -13.11 -19.77 0.35
C LYS A 48 -12.33 -20.13 1.61
N GLU A 49 -11.25 -20.88 1.48
CA GLU A 49 -10.39 -21.29 2.59
C GLU A 49 -9.71 -20.08 3.24
N THR A 50 -9.20 -19.15 2.41
CA THR A 50 -8.58 -17.90 2.89
C THR A 50 -9.59 -17.00 3.57
N LEU A 51 -10.80 -16.87 3.01
CA LEU A 51 -11.89 -16.09 3.60
C LEU A 51 -12.28 -16.59 5.00
N ALA A 52 -12.15 -17.89 5.25
CA ALA A 52 -12.47 -18.53 6.53
C ALA A 52 -11.34 -18.44 7.56
N MET A 53 -10.16 -17.89 7.23
CA MET A 53 -9.05 -17.78 8.18
C MET A 53 -9.40 -16.87 9.36
N SER A 54 -9.03 -17.32 10.56
CA SER A 54 -9.01 -16.51 11.78
C SER A 54 -7.82 -15.54 11.77
N VAL A 55 -7.90 -14.50 12.60
CA VAL A 55 -6.79 -13.55 12.82
C VAL A 55 -5.52 -14.30 13.23
N GLU A 56 -5.60 -15.20 14.21
CA GLU A 56 -4.47 -16.03 14.66
C GLU A 56 -3.80 -16.81 13.51
N ASN A 57 -4.61 -17.43 12.64
CA ASN A 57 -4.07 -18.17 11.49
C ASN A 57 -3.39 -17.25 10.48
N MET A 58 -3.90 -16.03 10.30
CA MET A 58 -3.26 -15.01 9.46
C MET A 58 -1.94 -14.54 10.08
N VAL A 59 -1.91 -14.22 11.37
CA VAL A 59 -0.71 -13.79 12.10
C VAL A 59 0.39 -14.84 12.02
N ASN A 60 0.06 -16.10 12.30
CA ASN A 60 0.99 -17.21 12.20
C ASN A 60 1.56 -17.32 10.77
N ALA A 61 0.70 -17.21 9.76
CA ALA A 61 1.10 -17.33 8.38
C ALA A 61 2.02 -16.17 7.93
N MET A 62 1.70 -14.92 8.28
CA MET A 62 2.55 -13.76 8.00
C MET A 62 3.90 -13.89 8.71
N THR A 63 3.89 -14.25 10.00
CA THR A 63 5.10 -14.41 10.81
C THR A 63 6.02 -15.48 10.23
N MET A 64 5.47 -16.61 9.78
CA MET A 64 6.25 -17.70 9.19
C MET A 64 7.06 -17.24 7.98
N GLU A 65 6.47 -16.44 7.08
CA GLU A 65 7.16 -15.99 5.87
C GLU A 65 8.15 -14.85 6.13
N LEU A 66 7.91 -14.03 7.15
CA LEU A 66 8.85 -13.01 7.61
C LEU A 66 10.09 -13.63 8.28
N THR A 67 9.92 -14.74 8.99
CA THR A 67 10.98 -15.30 9.87
C THR A 67 11.66 -16.54 9.30
N PHE A 68 10.93 -17.45 8.64
CA PHE A 68 11.44 -18.74 8.17
C PHE A 68 11.49 -18.86 6.65
N GLY A 69 10.66 -18.12 5.92
CA GLY A 69 10.67 -18.05 4.46
C GLY A 69 9.33 -18.41 3.80
N CYS A 70 9.21 -18.10 2.52
CA CYS A 70 7.93 -18.11 1.80
C CYS A 70 7.66 -19.47 1.14
N GLY A 71 6.60 -20.16 1.55
CA GLY A 71 6.11 -21.38 0.91
C GLY A 71 7.21 -22.39 0.57
N ASP A 72 7.30 -22.76 -0.71
CA ASP A 72 8.29 -23.71 -1.25
C ASP A 72 9.69 -23.09 -1.44
N THR A 73 9.88 -21.82 -1.06
CA THR A 73 11.14 -21.07 -1.15
C THR A 73 11.66 -20.65 0.23
N PRO A 74 12.05 -21.59 1.10
CA PRO A 74 12.42 -21.29 2.50
C PRO A 74 13.64 -20.36 2.67
N ASN A 75 14.46 -20.19 1.62
CA ASN A 75 15.60 -19.27 1.65
C ASN A 75 15.24 -17.82 1.29
N ILE A 76 13.99 -17.55 0.92
CA ILE A 76 13.49 -16.21 0.57
C ILE A 76 12.45 -15.82 1.63
N LYS A 77 12.64 -14.66 2.24
CA LYS A 77 11.74 -14.10 3.27
C LYS A 77 11.11 -12.82 2.78
N CYS A 78 9.90 -12.53 3.27
CA CYS A 78 9.27 -11.23 3.04
C CYS A 78 9.95 -10.12 3.87
N GLY A 79 10.00 -8.92 3.31
CA GLY A 79 10.56 -7.74 3.98
C GLY A 79 9.51 -6.76 4.52
N ILE A 80 8.26 -6.89 4.08
CA ILE A 80 7.10 -6.09 4.50
C ILE A 80 5.86 -6.97 4.56
N ILE A 81 4.81 -6.50 5.25
CA ILE A 81 3.46 -7.05 5.17
C ILE A 81 2.68 -6.24 4.13
N GLY A 82 2.00 -6.93 3.21
CA GLY A 82 1.09 -6.32 2.25
C GLY A 82 1.40 -6.57 0.76
N GLU A 83 0.69 -5.89 -0.15
CA GLU A 83 -0.40 -4.95 0.16
C GLU A 83 -1.61 -5.66 0.82
N ILE A 84 -2.17 -5.06 1.88
CA ILE A 84 -3.40 -5.52 2.52
C ILE A 84 -4.58 -4.83 1.86
N GLY A 85 -5.42 -5.63 1.20
CA GLY A 85 -6.54 -5.16 0.39
C GLY A 85 -7.79 -4.88 1.20
N CYS A 86 -8.25 -3.63 1.15
CA CYS A 86 -9.48 -3.20 1.81
C CYS A 86 -10.46 -2.66 0.77
N SER A 87 -11.66 -3.24 0.74
CA SER A 87 -12.77 -2.71 -0.05
C SER A 87 -13.46 -1.57 0.71
N TRP A 88 -14.44 -0.94 0.08
CA TRP A 88 -15.39 -0.08 0.79
C TRP A 88 -16.83 -0.45 0.44
N PRO A 89 -17.70 -0.70 1.44
CA PRO A 89 -17.39 -0.88 2.87
C PRO A 89 -16.44 -2.05 3.14
N LEU A 90 -15.75 -2.02 4.28
CA LEU A 90 -14.80 -3.07 4.66
C LEU A 90 -15.53 -4.39 4.97
N HIS A 91 -15.10 -5.50 4.35
CA HIS A 91 -15.66 -6.81 4.65
C HIS A 91 -15.04 -7.43 5.91
N ASP A 92 -15.75 -8.34 6.57
CA ASP A 92 -15.28 -9.00 7.81
C ASP A 92 -13.91 -9.69 7.64
N PHE A 93 -13.67 -10.31 6.48
CA PHE A 93 -12.37 -10.90 6.14
C PHE A 93 -11.27 -9.84 6.07
N GLU A 94 -11.54 -8.71 5.44
CA GLU A 94 -10.57 -7.62 5.26
C GLU A 94 -10.28 -6.96 6.62
N ARG A 95 -11.29 -6.80 7.49
CA ARG A 95 -11.12 -6.38 8.88
C ARG A 95 -10.19 -7.30 9.66
N ARG A 96 -10.38 -8.63 9.55
CA ARG A 96 -9.46 -9.61 10.16
C ARG A 96 -8.04 -9.51 9.60
N ALA A 97 -7.89 -9.26 8.30
CA ALA A 97 -6.58 -9.08 7.68
C ALA A 97 -5.86 -7.83 8.18
N VAL A 98 -6.57 -6.71 8.35
CA VAL A 98 -6.01 -5.47 8.93
C VAL A 98 -5.58 -5.72 10.38
N GLN A 99 -6.42 -6.36 11.19
CA GLN A 99 -6.10 -6.71 12.58
C GLN A 99 -4.86 -7.62 12.65
N ALA A 100 -4.82 -8.70 11.87
CA ALA A 100 -3.68 -9.61 11.83
C ALA A 100 -2.38 -8.93 11.40
N SER A 101 -2.47 -7.91 10.54
CA SER A 101 -1.32 -7.12 10.11
C SER A 101 -0.77 -6.25 11.24
N GLY A 102 -1.65 -5.69 12.08
CA GLY A 102 -1.27 -4.97 13.30
C GLY A 102 -0.54 -5.88 14.28
N GLU A 103 -1.17 -7.00 14.65
CA GLU A 103 -0.60 -7.98 15.59
C GLU A 103 0.75 -8.54 15.10
N THR A 104 0.86 -8.83 13.79
CA THR A 104 2.12 -9.31 13.22
C THR A 104 3.20 -8.22 13.22
N GLN A 105 2.84 -6.97 12.88
CA GLN A 105 3.81 -5.89 12.82
C GLN A 105 4.35 -5.52 14.21
N GLU A 106 3.53 -5.58 15.25
CA GLU A 106 3.97 -5.35 16.63
C GLU A 106 5.14 -6.28 16.99
N PHE A 107 5.03 -7.56 16.63
CA PHE A 107 6.08 -8.55 16.85
C PHE A 107 7.26 -8.41 15.88
N ALA A 108 7.00 -8.26 14.58
CA ALA A 108 8.02 -8.34 13.53
C ALA A 108 8.76 -7.01 13.27
N GLY A 109 8.16 -5.87 13.62
CA GLY A 109 8.74 -4.53 13.42
C GLY A 109 8.89 -4.08 11.95
N CYS A 110 8.41 -4.87 11.00
CA CYS A 110 8.47 -4.58 9.57
C CYS A 110 7.40 -3.57 9.13
N PRO A 111 7.57 -2.86 8.00
CA PRO A 111 6.51 -2.03 7.44
C PRO A 111 5.27 -2.82 7.03
N VAL A 112 4.10 -2.15 7.06
CA VAL A 112 2.81 -2.67 6.58
C VAL A 112 2.24 -1.71 5.54
N MET A 113 1.83 -2.24 4.39
CA MET A 113 1.26 -1.46 3.30
C MET A 113 -0.21 -1.81 3.09
N PHE A 114 -1.07 -0.80 2.99
CA PHE A 114 -2.51 -0.94 2.82
C PHE A 114 -3.00 -0.36 1.49
N HIS A 115 -3.94 -1.08 0.89
CA HIS A 115 -4.74 -0.66 -0.26
C HIS A 115 -6.12 -0.25 0.25
N PRO A 116 -6.44 1.05 0.33
CA PRO A 116 -7.73 1.48 0.84
C PRO A 116 -8.82 1.34 -0.23
N GLY A 117 -10.08 1.23 0.22
CA GLY A 117 -11.23 1.47 -0.64
C GLY A 117 -11.23 2.91 -1.19
N ARG A 118 -12.09 3.20 -2.17
CA ARG A 118 -12.12 4.52 -2.86
C ARG A 118 -12.84 5.62 -2.09
N TYR A 119 -13.48 5.28 -0.99
CA TYR A 119 -14.13 6.25 -0.13
C TYR A 119 -13.11 6.96 0.76
N HIS A 120 -13.24 8.28 0.92
CA HIS A 120 -12.29 9.10 1.67
C HIS A 120 -12.15 8.71 3.15
N GLY A 121 -13.16 8.07 3.75
CA GLY A 121 -13.10 7.57 5.13
C GLY A 121 -12.47 6.17 5.27
N ALA A 122 -12.19 5.47 4.17
CA ALA A 122 -11.61 4.12 4.22
C ALA A 122 -10.19 4.09 4.85
N PRO A 123 -9.26 5.03 4.53
CA PRO A 123 -7.95 5.08 5.18
C PRO A 123 -8.01 5.24 6.70
N GLU A 124 -8.97 6.03 7.21
CA GLU A 124 -9.14 6.28 8.65
C GLU A 124 -9.70 5.05 9.37
N GLU A 125 -10.69 4.35 8.80
CA GLU A 125 -11.18 3.08 9.36
C GLU A 125 -10.05 2.03 9.45
N ILE A 126 -9.23 1.91 8.40
CA ILE A 126 -8.08 0.99 8.38
C ILE A 126 -7.06 1.38 9.46
N PHE A 127 -6.76 2.68 9.60
CA PHE A 127 -5.83 3.19 10.60
C PHE A 127 -6.26 2.79 12.02
N HIS A 128 -7.54 2.98 12.36
CA HIS A 128 -8.03 2.64 13.70
C HIS A 128 -7.93 1.14 13.98
N ILE A 129 -8.38 0.29 13.06
CA ILE A 129 -8.30 -1.17 13.25
C ILE A 129 -6.85 -1.64 13.39
N TYR A 130 -5.95 -1.10 12.56
CA TYR A 130 -4.54 -1.47 12.57
C TYR A 130 -3.85 -1.07 13.89
N THR A 131 -4.09 0.16 14.35
CA THR A 131 -3.46 0.70 15.57
C THR A 131 -4.04 0.09 16.85
N GLU A 132 -5.35 -0.16 16.88
CA GLU A 132 -6.01 -0.89 17.98
C GLU A 132 -5.46 -2.32 18.13
N ALA A 133 -5.02 -2.93 17.03
CA ALA A 133 -4.41 -4.26 17.01
C ALA A 133 -2.91 -4.27 17.38
N GLY A 134 -2.34 -3.13 17.81
CA GLY A 134 -0.93 -3.01 18.18
C GLY A 134 -0.02 -2.43 17.08
N GLY A 135 -0.58 -2.10 15.92
CA GLY A 135 0.16 -1.54 14.80
C GLY A 135 0.75 -0.15 15.10
N ASP A 136 2.02 0.07 14.75
CA ASP A 136 2.69 1.37 14.85
C ASP A 136 2.39 2.22 13.60
N PRO A 137 1.72 3.40 13.73
CA PRO A 137 1.51 4.32 12.63
C PRO A 137 2.77 4.65 11.83
N LYS A 138 3.93 4.71 12.49
CA LYS A 138 5.22 5.03 11.86
C LYS A 138 5.76 3.91 10.98
N LYS A 139 5.10 2.75 10.96
CA LYS A 139 5.39 1.58 10.10
C LYS A 139 4.30 1.34 9.07
N MET A 140 3.23 2.14 9.10
CA MET A 140 2.10 2.05 8.19
C MET A 140 2.35 2.88 6.93
N VAL A 141 2.15 2.26 5.77
CA VAL A 141 2.07 2.90 4.46
C VAL A 141 0.64 2.80 3.96
N MET A 142 0.04 3.93 3.64
CA MET A 142 -1.28 3.99 3.02
C MET A 142 -1.14 4.34 1.54
N GLY A 143 -1.42 3.36 0.69
CA GLY A 143 -1.38 3.48 -0.76
C GLY A 143 -2.55 4.28 -1.33
N HIS A 144 -2.45 4.59 -2.63
CA HIS A 144 -3.51 5.17 -3.44
C HIS A 144 -4.15 6.46 -2.89
N LEU A 145 -3.41 7.29 -2.15
CA LEU A 145 -3.95 8.54 -1.62
C LEU A 145 -4.31 9.54 -2.72
N ASP A 146 -3.70 9.41 -3.90
CA ASP A 146 -3.97 10.21 -5.09
C ASP A 146 -5.46 10.17 -5.47
N ARG A 147 -6.08 8.98 -5.39
CA ARG A 147 -7.45 8.74 -5.86
C ARG A 147 -8.49 8.61 -4.74
N THR A 148 -8.07 8.73 -3.48
CA THR A 148 -8.93 8.45 -2.31
C THR A 148 -9.35 9.73 -1.59
N PHE A 149 -8.43 10.68 -1.41
CA PHE A 149 -8.76 11.99 -0.83
C PHE A 149 -9.08 13.00 -1.91
N HIS A 150 -10.26 13.61 -1.86
CA HIS A 150 -10.69 14.59 -2.86
C HIS A 150 -10.46 16.04 -2.44
N THR A 151 -10.11 16.29 -1.18
CA THR A 151 -9.75 17.61 -0.63
C THR A 151 -8.33 17.58 -0.07
N LEU A 152 -7.66 18.73 -0.06
CA LEU A 152 -6.33 18.87 0.53
C LEU A 152 -6.38 18.84 2.07
N ASP A 153 -7.41 19.45 2.66
CA ASP A 153 -7.59 19.46 4.12
C ASP A 153 -7.75 18.05 4.69
N GLY A 154 -8.60 17.21 4.07
CA GLY A 154 -8.79 15.82 4.52
C GLY A 154 -7.52 14.96 4.34
N LEU A 155 -6.71 15.26 3.33
CA LEU A 155 -5.41 14.62 3.15
C LEU A 155 -4.42 15.03 4.26
N VAL A 156 -4.38 16.31 4.65
CA VAL A 156 -3.53 16.81 5.73
C VAL A 156 -3.97 16.26 7.09
N GLU A 157 -5.28 16.23 7.35
CA GLU A 157 -5.86 15.62 8.55
C GLU A 157 -5.42 14.16 8.66
N TYR A 158 -5.53 13.38 7.58
CA TYR A 158 -5.06 12.01 7.58
C TYR A 158 -3.54 11.89 7.76
N ALA A 159 -2.74 12.71 7.08
CA ALA A 159 -1.28 12.70 7.21
C ALA A 159 -0.83 13.01 8.65
N SER A 160 -1.60 13.81 9.40
CA SER A 160 -1.33 14.14 10.80
C SER A 160 -1.38 12.92 11.75
N LEU A 161 -1.98 11.81 11.31
CA LEU A 161 -1.96 10.53 12.04
C LEU A 161 -0.56 9.86 12.06
N GLY A 162 0.40 10.38 11.28
CA GLY A 162 1.80 9.98 11.32
C GLY A 162 2.17 8.77 10.44
N THR A 163 1.26 8.37 9.54
CA THR A 163 1.48 7.31 8.54
C THR A 163 2.34 7.80 7.38
N TYR A 164 2.92 6.87 6.62
CA TYR A 164 3.46 7.21 5.31
C TYR A 164 2.31 7.35 4.30
N CYS A 165 2.31 8.48 3.60
CA CYS A 165 1.38 8.85 2.54
C CYS A 165 1.98 8.46 1.19
N GLU A 166 1.42 7.43 0.56
CA GLU A 166 1.93 6.92 -0.72
C GLU A 166 1.11 7.40 -1.91
N TYR A 167 1.83 8.00 -2.87
CA TYR A 167 1.38 8.38 -4.20
C TYR A 167 1.93 7.38 -5.20
N ASP A 168 1.25 6.25 -5.33
CA ASP A 168 1.71 5.12 -6.12
C ASP A 168 1.13 5.10 -7.54
N LEU A 169 0.31 6.08 -7.94
CA LEU A 169 -0.34 6.08 -9.25
C LEU A 169 0.32 7.02 -10.27
N PHE A 170 1.61 7.38 -10.11
CA PHE A 170 2.30 8.20 -11.11
C PHE A 170 2.32 7.53 -12.49
N GLY A 171 2.09 8.33 -13.52
CA GLY A 171 1.92 7.88 -14.90
C GLY A 171 0.59 7.21 -15.20
N ILE A 172 -0.38 7.23 -14.26
CA ILE A 172 -1.77 6.84 -14.54
C ILE A 172 -2.60 8.11 -14.72
N GLU A 173 -2.87 8.42 -15.99
CA GLU A 173 -3.78 9.49 -16.39
C GLU A 173 -4.88 8.89 -17.27
N THR A 174 -6.12 9.00 -16.83
CA THR A 174 -7.27 8.43 -17.55
C THR A 174 -8.36 9.47 -17.70
N SER A 175 -8.83 9.70 -18.93
CA SER A 175 -9.93 10.63 -19.19
C SER A 175 -11.26 10.17 -18.61
N HIS A 176 -11.40 8.88 -18.27
CA HIS A 176 -12.58 8.33 -17.62
C HIS A 176 -12.18 7.28 -16.59
N TYR A 177 -12.30 7.61 -15.30
CA TYR A 177 -11.95 6.70 -14.22
C TYR A 177 -13.12 5.74 -13.92
N GLN A 178 -13.14 4.59 -14.60
CA GLN A 178 -14.22 3.60 -14.52
C GLN A 178 -14.48 3.04 -13.11
N LEU A 179 -13.48 3.08 -12.23
CA LEU A 179 -13.58 2.52 -10.88
C LEU A 179 -14.19 3.51 -9.87
N ASN A 180 -14.29 4.79 -10.22
CA ASN A 180 -15.09 5.79 -9.52
C ASN A 180 -15.44 6.91 -10.50
N THR A 181 -16.64 6.85 -11.08
CA THR A 181 -17.09 7.81 -12.10
C THR A 181 -17.45 9.19 -11.55
N SER A 182 -17.42 9.37 -10.22
CA SER A 182 -17.71 10.66 -9.58
C SER A 182 -16.49 11.58 -9.47
N VAL A 183 -15.29 11.07 -9.79
CA VAL A 183 -14.03 11.81 -9.67
C VAL A 183 -13.13 11.57 -10.86
N ASP A 184 -12.38 12.60 -11.22
CA ASP A 184 -11.33 12.49 -12.22
C ASP A 184 -10.07 11.90 -11.61
N MET A 185 -9.38 11.02 -12.36
CA MET A 185 -8.06 10.58 -11.97
C MET A 185 -7.09 11.77 -12.07
N PRO A 186 -6.35 12.12 -11.01
CA PRO A 186 -5.38 13.21 -11.09
C PRO A 186 -4.32 12.96 -12.16
N SER A 187 -3.89 14.04 -12.81
CA SER A 187 -2.64 14.08 -13.58
C SER A 187 -1.43 14.07 -12.65
N ASP A 188 -0.25 13.78 -13.20
CA ASP A 188 1.00 13.83 -12.42
C ASP A 188 1.32 15.25 -11.94
N ALA A 189 0.93 16.28 -12.70
CA ALA A 189 1.03 17.67 -12.26
C ALA A 189 0.18 17.93 -11.00
N GLN A 190 -1.06 17.46 -10.99
CA GLN A 190 -1.94 17.56 -9.82
C GLN A 190 -1.42 16.73 -8.64
N ARG A 191 -0.81 15.55 -8.86
CA ARG A 191 -0.13 14.79 -7.80
C ARG A 191 1.02 15.59 -7.19
N ILE A 192 1.86 16.23 -8.01
CA ILE A 192 2.96 17.08 -7.56
C ILE A 192 2.45 18.27 -6.72
N GLU A 193 1.36 18.91 -7.13
CA GLU A 193 0.73 19.99 -6.35
C GLU A 193 0.27 19.52 -4.97
N ARG A 194 -0.34 18.33 -4.89
CA ARG A 194 -0.78 17.73 -3.63
C ARG A 194 0.39 17.32 -2.73
N ILE A 195 1.44 16.75 -3.31
CA ILE A 195 2.70 16.45 -2.61
C ILE A 195 3.32 17.73 -2.06
N LYS A 196 3.37 18.80 -2.88
CA LYS A 196 3.85 20.11 -2.42
C LYS A 196 3.02 20.61 -1.24
N HIS A 197 1.70 20.46 -1.28
CA HIS A 197 0.85 20.84 -0.16
C HIS A 197 1.18 20.08 1.13
N LEU A 198 1.46 18.77 1.05
CA LEU A 198 1.93 17.99 2.21
C LEU A 198 3.28 18.46 2.73
N VAL A 199 4.24 18.76 1.83
CA VAL A 199 5.56 19.31 2.19
C VAL A 199 5.43 20.66 2.88
N ASP A 200 4.61 21.57 2.34
CA ASP A 200 4.36 22.89 2.91
C ASP A 200 3.72 22.81 4.32
N ASN A 201 3.05 21.69 4.64
CA ASN A 201 2.49 21.39 5.97
C ASN A 201 3.43 20.53 6.85
N GLY A 202 4.67 20.27 6.43
CA GLY A 202 5.69 19.62 7.26
C GLY A 202 5.74 18.09 7.21
N PHE A 203 5.09 17.45 6.22
CA PHE A 203 5.05 15.99 6.08
C PHE A 203 6.09 15.42 5.09
N GLU A 204 7.16 16.17 4.80
CA GLU A 204 8.15 15.80 3.78
C GLU A 204 8.80 14.42 4.01
N ASP A 205 8.97 14.00 5.27
CA ASP A 205 9.54 12.71 5.67
C ASP A 205 8.55 11.53 5.61
N LYS A 206 7.30 11.81 5.27
CA LYS A 206 6.20 10.83 5.21
C LYS A 206 5.67 10.56 3.81
N ILE A 207 6.26 11.14 2.78
CA ILE A 207 5.77 10.99 1.41
C ILE A 207 6.53 9.86 0.70
N LEU A 208 5.78 8.96 0.05
CA LEU A 208 6.30 7.92 -0.83
C LEU A 208 5.70 8.10 -2.23
N ILE A 209 6.47 7.75 -3.26
CA ILE A 209 6.08 7.91 -4.67
C ILE A 209 6.41 6.64 -5.44
N ALA A 210 5.42 6.03 -6.08
CA ALA A 210 5.58 4.85 -6.92
C ALA A 210 4.67 4.93 -8.17
N HIS A 211 4.64 3.85 -8.96
CA HIS A 211 3.88 3.78 -10.21
C HIS A 211 2.76 2.74 -10.20
N ASP A 212 2.76 1.81 -9.24
CA ASP A 212 1.77 0.73 -9.14
C ASP A 212 1.57 -0.06 -10.44
N ILE A 213 2.67 -0.49 -11.07
CA ILE A 213 2.61 -1.20 -12.35
C ILE A 213 2.04 -2.60 -12.13
N HIS A 214 0.77 -2.80 -12.49
CA HIS A 214 0.08 -4.08 -12.32
C HIS A 214 -0.61 -4.61 -13.59
N THR A 215 -0.37 -3.98 -14.74
CA THR A 215 -0.96 -4.35 -16.03
C THR A 215 0.07 -4.33 -17.16
N LEU A 216 -0.06 -5.27 -18.11
CA LEU A 216 0.91 -5.47 -19.19
C LEU A 216 1.08 -4.24 -20.11
N HIS A 217 0.00 -3.48 -20.35
CA HIS A 217 0.07 -2.28 -21.20
C HIS A 217 0.95 -1.18 -20.61
N ARG A 218 1.32 -1.27 -19.33
CA ARG A 218 2.24 -0.36 -18.64
C ARG A 218 3.69 -0.84 -18.63
N LEU A 219 3.97 -2.04 -19.16
CA LEU A 219 5.31 -2.62 -19.30
C LEU A 219 5.87 -2.51 -20.72
N THR A 220 5.06 -2.07 -21.69
CA THR A 220 5.53 -1.97 -23.07
C THR A 220 6.44 -0.75 -23.25
N MET A 221 7.70 -1.00 -23.58
CA MET A 221 8.47 -0.05 -24.37
C MET A 221 7.71 0.17 -25.68
N ALA A 222 7.33 1.41 -25.98
CA ALA A 222 6.85 1.75 -27.31
C ALA A 222 7.95 1.40 -28.31
N ARG A 223 7.87 0.22 -28.93
CA ARG A 223 8.61 -0.09 -30.14
C ARG A 223 7.89 0.68 -31.25
N TRP A 224 8.27 1.94 -31.40
CA TRP A 224 8.01 2.68 -32.62
C TRP A 224 8.71 1.92 -33.74
N LEU A 225 7.92 1.36 -34.66
CA LEU A 225 8.38 0.86 -35.95
C LEU A 225 8.78 2.06 -36.84
#